data_AF-A0AAE3IZF2-F1
#
_entry.id   AF-A0AAE3IZF2-F1
#
_cell.length_a   1.000
_cell.length_b   1.000
_cell.length_c   1.000
_cell.angle_alpha   90.00
_cell.angle_beta   90.00
_cell.angle_gamma   90.00
#
_symmetry.space_group_name_H-M   'P 1'
#
loop_
_entity.id
_entity.type
_entity.pdbx_description
1 polymer ?
#
loop_
_entity_poly.entity_id
_entity_poly.type
_entity_poly.pdbx_seq_one_letter_code
_entity_poly.pdbx_strand_id
1 'polypeptide(L)'
;MISSFLKSMAQLSDRRFRNVIWKGVGLSLLLLAAIYALFVTGLSFVTPDTITLPLVGEITIVQSLITWGSFLLMMVLSVFLMFPVASAFTGLFLDEVSEAVEDRHYPALPPAKGQPIGDVIVDTANFLGLMIGLNIIGLIVFPFTGPFAPLCFFGMNGFLLGREYFQMVAMRRMDRKGARALHRDNGLTIWIAGGLMAVPLAIPVVNLLVPVLAAATFTHIFEAVKTRQRV
;
A
#
# COMPACT_ATOMS: atom_id res chain seq x y z
N MET A 1 13.85 16.34 2.15
CA MET A 1 13.04 15.68 1.09
C MET A 1 13.86 14.65 0.36
N ILE A 2 14.72 15.04 -0.60
CA ILE A 2 15.61 14.10 -1.31
C ILE A 2 16.52 13.37 -0.32
N SER A 3 17.08 14.08 0.66
CA SER A 3 17.85 13.47 1.76
C SER A 3 17.04 12.47 2.60
N SER A 4 15.74 12.71 2.79
CA SER A 4 14.83 11.82 3.53
C SER A 4 14.56 10.53 2.73
N PHE A 5 14.40 10.65 1.42
CA PHE A 5 14.25 9.51 0.52
C PHE A 5 15.54 8.70 0.36
N LEU A 6 16.70 9.36 0.24
CA LEU A 6 17.98 8.66 0.18
C LEU A 6 18.28 7.92 1.49
N LYS A 7 17.88 8.48 2.64
CA LYS A 7 17.95 7.79 3.94
C LYS A 7 17.05 6.55 3.96
N SER A 8 15.81 6.64 3.49
CA SER A 8 14.90 5.48 3.43
C SER A 8 15.41 4.39 2.48
N MET A 9 16.00 4.77 1.34
CA MET A 9 16.69 3.82 0.44
C MET A 9 17.86 3.11 1.12
N ALA A 10 18.70 3.83 1.88
CA ALA A 10 19.81 3.24 2.60
C ALA A 10 19.34 2.25 3.69
N GLN A 11 18.20 2.53 4.32
CA GLN A 11 17.59 1.67 5.33
C GLN A 11 17.02 0.35 4.79
N LEU A 12 16.79 0.22 3.48
CA LEU A 12 16.35 -1.06 2.89
C LEU A 12 17.34 -2.21 3.17
N SER A 13 18.60 -1.91 3.43
CA SER A 13 19.63 -2.90 3.80
C SER A 13 19.52 -3.41 5.25
N ASP A 14 18.78 -2.71 6.12
CA ASP A 14 18.65 -3.05 7.53
C ASP A 14 17.89 -4.35 7.75
N ARG A 15 18.32 -5.15 8.74
CA ARG A 15 17.64 -6.40 9.12
C ARG A 15 16.17 -6.19 9.46
N ARG A 16 15.83 -5.12 10.18
CA ARG A 16 14.44 -4.84 10.60
C ARG A 16 13.54 -4.54 9.41
N PHE A 17 14.00 -3.72 8.47
CA PHE A 17 13.29 -3.43 7.21
C PHE A 17 13.11 -4.66 6.33
N ARG A 18 14.16 -5.47 6.18
CA ARG A 18 14.06 -6.74 5.44
C ARG A 18 13.08 -7.71 6.10
N ASN A 19 13.07 -7.81 7.43
CA ASN A 19 12.12 -8.67 8.14
C ASN A 19 10.68 -8.23 7.89
N VAL A 20 10.42 -6.93 7.88
CA VAL A 20 9.11 -6.37 7.50
C VAL A 20 8.75 -6.75 6.06
N ILE A 21 9.65 -6.57 5.09
CA ILE A 21 9.38 -6.99 3.70
C ILE A 21 9.10 -8.50 3.60
N TRP A 22 9.92 -9.34 4.24
CA TRP A 22 9.77 -10.80 4.22
C TRP A 22 8.50 -11.27 4.93
N LYS A 23 8.12 -10.64 6.05
CA LYS A 23 6.82 -10.89 6.70
C LYS A 23 5.67 -10.58 5.74
N GLY A 24 5.73 -9.47 5.01
CA GLY A 24 4.69 -9.06 4.08
C GLY A 24 4.56 -10.02 2.91
N VAL A 25 5.68 -10.41 2.30
CA VAL A 25 5.73 -11.43 1.25
C VAL A 25 5.23 -12.78 1.76
N GLY A 26 5.74 -13.24 2.91
CA GLY A 26 5.34 -14.50 3.51
C GLY A 26 3.86 -14.57 3.87
N LEU A 27 3.31 -13.50 4.46
CA LEU A 27 1.88 -13.39 4.78
C LEU A 27 1.02 -13.40 3.51
N SER A 28 1.47 -12.71 2.45
CA SER A 28 0.77 -12.69 1.17
C SER A 28 0.71 -14.07 0.52
N LEU A 29 1.84 -14.81 0.53
CA LEU A 29 1.92 -16.18 0.02
C LEU A 29 1.08 -17.15 0.86
N LEU A 30 1.09 -17.00 2.18
CA LEU A 30 0.30 -17.81 3.09
C LEU A 30 -1.20 -17.57 2.86
N LEU A 31 -1.63 -16.31 2.76
CA LEU A 31 -3.02 -15.97 2.43
C LEU A 31 -3.42 -16.52 1.06
N LEU A 32 -2.54 -16.42 0.05
CA LEU A 32 -2.77 -17.00 -1.27
C LEU A 32 -3.02 -18.51 -1.18
N ALA A 33 -2.12 -19.23 -0.50
CA ALA A 33 -2.26 -20.67 -0.32
C ALA A 33 -3.52 -21.04 0.47
N ALA A 34 -3.85 -20.30 1.53
CA ALA A 34 -5.02 -20.55 2.36
C ALA A 34 -6.33 -20.32 1.60
N ILE A 35 -6.46 -19.21 0.87
CA ILE A 35 -7.66 -18.92 0.08
C ILE A 35 -7.79 -19.91 -1.08
N TYR A 36 -6.68 -20.25 -1.75
CA TYR A 36 -6.68 -21.28 -2.79
C TYR A 36 -7.17 -22.64 -2.23
N ALA A 37 -6.63 -23.07 -1.10
CA ALA A 37 -7.03 -24.31 -0.44
C ALA A 37 -8.52 -24.29 -0.04
N LEU A 38 -8.99 -23.18 0.54
CA LEU A 38 -10.40 -23.00 0.91
C LEU A 38 -11.31 -23.07 -0.33
N PHE A 39 -10.89 -22.45 -1.43
CA PHE A 39 -11.66 -22.44 -2.67
C PHE A 39 -11.74 -23.82 -3.31
N VAL A 40 -10.62 -24.55 -3.42
CA VAL A 40 -10.58 -25.91 -3.95
C VAL A 40 -11.45 -26.84 -3.09
N THR A 41 -11.32 -26.73 -1.76
CA THR A 41 -12.14 -27.51 -0.81
C THR A 41 -13.63 -27.14 -0.95
N GLY A 42 -13.95 -25.86 -1.06
CA GLY A 42 -15.32 -25.39 -1.30
C GLY A 42 -15.92 -25.93 -2.58
N LEU A 43 -15.16 -25.96 -3.68
CA LEU A 43 -15.62 -26.54 -4.94
C LEU A 43 -15.88 -28.05 -4.82
N SER A 44 -15.04 -28.78 -4.08
CA SER A 44 -15.26 -30.22 -3.89
C SER A 44 -16.57 -30.55 -3.15
N PHE A 45 -17.14 -29.62 -2.39
CA PHE A 45 -18.45 -29.81 -1.76
C PHE A 45 -19.65 -29.54 -2.68
N VAL A 46 -19.47 -28.71 -3.72
CA VAL A 46 -20.57 -28.21 -4.55
C VAL A 46 -20.62 -28.89 -5.92
N THR A 47 -19.49 -29.47 -6.36
CA THR A 47 -19.32 -30.00 -7.72
C THR A 47 -19.08 -31.51 -7.66
N PRO A 48 -19.75 -32.33 -8.52
CA PRO A 48 -19.49 -33.76 -8.59
C PRO A 48 -18.03 -34.06 -8.97
N ASP A 49 -17.44 -35.13 -8.42
CA ASP A 49 -16.01 -35.47 -8.58
C ASP A 49 -15.54 -35.63 -10.05
N THR A 50 -16.47 -35.94 -10.95
CA THR A 50 -16.22 -36.19 -12.37
C THR A 50 -17.18 -35.40 -13.26
N ILE A 51 -16.64 -34.69 -14.23
CA ILE A 51 -17.41 -34.08 -15.32
C ILE A 51 -17.03 -34.79 -16.62
N THR A 52 -18.00 -35.41 -17.28
CA THR A 52 -17.83 -36.01 -18.60
C THR A 52 -17.97 -34.93 -19.67
N LEU A 53 -16.87 -34.60 -20.34
CA LEU A 53 -16.88 -33.69 -21.49
C LEU A 53 -17.04 -34.48 -22.80
N PRO A 54 -17.91 -34.06 -23.74
CA PRO A 54 -18.27 -34.85 -24.93
C PRO A 54 -17.12 -35.15 -25.91
N LEU A 55 -15.91 -34.62 -25.67
CA LEU A 55 -14.74 -34.75 -26.55
C LEU A 55 -13.46 -35.24 -25.85
N VAL A 56 -13.42 -35.30 -24.52
CA VAL A 56 -12.17 -35.47 -23.74
C VAL A 56 -12.22 -36.66 -22.75
N GLY A 57 -13.40 -37.22 -22.47
CA GLY A 57 -13.59 -38.32 -21.52
C GLY A 57 -13.95 -37.86 -20.10
N GLU A 58 -13.91 -38.78 -19.13
CA GLU A 58 -14.08 -38.48 -17.70
C GLU A 58 -12.86 -37.72 -17.19
N ILE A 59 -13.04 -36.46 -16.77
CA ILE A 59 -11.98 -35.69 -16.13
C ILE A 59 -12.35 -35.46 -14.68
N THR A 60 -11.48 -35.92 -13.78
CA THR A 60 -11.60 -35.61 -12.35
C THR A 60 -11.34 -34.12 -12.18
N ILE A 61 -12.19 -33.42 -11.41
CA ILE A 61 -12.07 -31.95 -11.24
C ILE A 61 -10.68 -31.55 -10.71
N VAL A 62 -10.06 -32.40 -9.89
CA VAL A 62 -8.68 -32.23 -9.42
C VAL A 62 -7.69 -32.10 -10.60
N GLN A 63 -7.82 -32.91 -11.67
CA GLN A 63 -6.98 -32.79 -12.87
C GLN A 63 -7.36 -31.57 -13.73
N SER A 64 -8.64 -31.22 -13.84
CA SER A 64 -9.10 -30.04 -14.61
C SER A 64 -8.68 -28.71 -13.98
N LEU A 65 -8.75 -28.62 -12.65
CA LEU A 65 -8.23 -27.51 -11.86
C LEU A 65 -6.71 -27.42 -11.90
N ILE A 66 -5.98 -28.45 -12.34
CA ILE A 66 -4.52 -28.41 -12.50
C ILE A 66 -4.12 -27.89 -13.89
N THR A 67 -4.98 -28.03 -14.91
CA THR A 67 -4.56 -27.86 -16.32
C THR A 67 -4.89 -26.47 -16.91
N TRP A 68 -6.16 -26.08 -16.96
CA TRP A 68 -6.59 -24.76 -17.48
C TRP A 68 -7.46 -23.99 -16.49
N GLY A 69 -8.22 -24.71 -15.67
CA GLY A 69 -8.99 -24.13 -14.56
C GLY A 69 -8.08 -23.51 -13.49
N SER A 70 -6.90 -24.08 -13.24
CA SER A 70 -5.86 -23.51 -12.35
C SER A 70 -5.48 -22.12 -12.78
N PHE A 71 -5.19 -21.92 -14.06
CA PHE A 71 -4.66 -20.67 -14.56
C PHE A 71 -5.68 -19.54 -14.42
N LEU A 72 -6.91 -19.76 -14.88
CA LEU A 72 -8.02 -18.82 -14.73
C LEU A 72 -8.34 -18.55 -13.26
N LEU A 73 -8.40 -19.62 -12.44
CA LEU A 73 -8.65 -19.51 -11.02
C LEU A 73 -7.53 -18.71 -10.31
N MET A 74 -6.28 -18.98 -10.64
CA MET A 74 -5.13 -18.31 -10.06
C MET A 74 -5.08 -16.84 -10.48
N MET A 75 -5.49 -16.50 -11.71
CA MET A 75 -5.68 -15.10 -12.12
C MET A 75 -6.76 -14.40 -11.29
N VAL A 76 -7.95 -15.01 -11.15
CA VAL A 76 -9.05 -14.44 -10.37
C VAL A 76 -8.68 -14.31 -8.89
N LEU A 77 -8.10 -15.37 -8.31
CA LEU A 77 -7.61 -15.36 -6.94
C LEU A 77 -6.54 -14.30 -6.74
N SER A 78 -5.59 -14.13 -7.68
CA SER A 78 -4.55 -13.11 -7.57
C SER A 78 -5.14 -11.69 -7.51
N VAL A 79 -6.18 -11.42 -8.30
CA VAL A 79 -6.91 -10.14 -8.22
C VAL A 79 -7.66 -10.00 -6.90
N PHE A 80 -8.31 -11.07 -6.42
CA PHE A 80 -9.01 -11.06 -5.14
C PHE A 80 -8.05 -10.85 -3.96
N LEU A 81 -6.89 -11.52 -3.98
CA LEU A 81 -5.83 -11.44 -2.98
C LEU A 81 -5.20 -10.07 -2.89
N MET A 82 -5.27 -9.26 -3.94
CA MET A 82 -4.87 -7.86 -3.89
C MET A 82 -5.51 -7.13 -2.70
N PHE A 83 -6.78 -7.41 -2.39
CA PHE A 83 -7.50 -6.74 -1.30
C PHE A 83 -7.00 -7.13 0.11
N PRO A 84 -6.98 -8.42 0.52
CA PRO A 84 -6.42 -8.83 1.82
C PRO A 84 -4.96 -8.42 1.99
N VAL A 85 -4.16 -8.58 0.93
CA VAL A 85 -2.74 -8.22 0.96
C VAL A 85 -2.61 -6.71 1.16
N ALA A 86 -3.28 -5.89 0.36
CA ALA A 86 -3.25 -4.43 0.52
C ALA A 86 -3.69 -4.00 1.93
N SER A 87 -4.74 -4.62 2.48
CA SER A 87 -5.25 -4.32 3.83
C SER A 87 -4.24 -4.69 4.94
N ALA A 88 -3.60 -5.85 4.83
CA ALA A 88 -2.55 -6.25 5.77
C ALA A 88 -1.34 -5.30 5.70
N PHE A 89 -0.96 -4.87 4.49
CA PHE A 89 0.14 -3.94 4.25
C PHE A 89 -0.11 -2.54 4.79
N THR A 90 -1.30 -1.97 4.61
CA THR A 90 -1.61 -0.62 5.10
C THR A 90 -1.65 -0.53 6.63
N GLY A 91 -2.16 -1.54 7.31
CA GLY A 91 -2.28 -1.53 8.78
C GLY A 91 -0.99 -1.94 9.50
N LEU A 92 -0.48 -3.15 9.25
CA LEU A 92 0.58 -3.74 10.07
C LEU A 92 1.97 -3.21 9.72
N PHE A 93 2.24 -3.00 8.42
CA PHE A 93 3.60 -2.73 7.96
C PHE A 93 3.96 -1.25 8.06
N LEU A 94 3.00 -0.34 7.84
CA LEU A 94 3.25 1.10 7.95
C LEU A 94 3.63 1.50 9.37
N ASP A 95 2.92 0.95 10.35
CA ASP A 95 3.17 1.20 11.76
C ASP A 95 4.51 0.62 12.22
N GLU A 96 4.82 -0.64 11.85
CA GLU A 96 6.10 -1.30 12.14
C GLU A 96 7.29 -0.55 11.50
N VAL A 97 7.15 -0.07 10.26
CA VAL A 97 8.21 0.68 9.56
C VAL A 97 8.43 2.03 10.20
N SER A 98 7.36 2.76 10.49
CA SER A 98 7.46 4.09 11.12
C SER A 98 8.14 3.98 12.48
N GLU A 99 7.75 2.99 13.30
CA GLU A 99 8.39 2.70 14.58
C GLU A 99 9.87 2.33 14.41
N ALA A 100 10.21 1.46 13.45
CA ALA A 100 11.60 1.10 13.17
C ALA A 100 12.48 2.30 12.77
N VAL A 101 11.91 3.28 12.06
CA VAL A 101 12.59 4.53 11.69
C VAL A 101 12.78 5.42 12.92
N GLU A 102 11.74 5.58 13.72
CA GLU A 102 11.74 6.38 14.95
C GLU A 102 12.75 5.84 15.96
N ASP A 103 12.78 4.53 16.20
CA ASP A 103 13.73 3.88 17.11
C ASP A 103 15.18 4.13 16.69
N ARG A 104 15.47 4.13 15.38
CA ARG A 104 16.83 4.27 14.86
C ARG A 104 17.30 5.72 14.75
N HIS A 105 16.42 6.62 14.29
CA HIS A 105 16.80 7.99 13.93
C HIS A 105 16.29 9.05 14.90
N TYR A 106 15.30 8.72 15.72
CA TYR A 106 14.63 9.63 16.65
C TYR A 106 14.40 8.97 18.03
N PRO A 107 15.44 8.41 18.67
CA PRO A 107 15.29 7.60 19.90
C PRO A 107 14.79 8.40 21.11
N ALA A 108 14.81 9.73 21.04
CA ALA A 108 14.30 10.62 22.09
C ALA A 108 12.77 10.83 22.05
N LEU A 109 12.07 10.28 21.05
CA LEU A 109 10.62 10.41 20.96
C LEU A 109 9.93 9.55 22.05
N PRO A 110 8.89 10.06 22.73
CA PRO A 110 8.10 9.24 23.64
C PRO A 110 7.35 8.14 22.86
N PRO A 111 6.75 7.13 23.53
CA PRO A 111 5.90 6.15 22.85
C PRO A 111 4.79 6.81 22.02
N ALA A 112 4.51 6.26 20.83
CA ALA A 112 3.42 6.75 19.98
C ALA A 112 2.07 6.51 20.68
N LYS A 113 1.18 7.50 20.66
CA LYS A 113 -0.12 7.42 21.35
C LYS A 113 -1.14 6.56 20.61
N GLY A 114 -0.85 6.19 19.35
CA GLY A 114 -1.80 5.52 18.46
C GLY A 114 -2.98 6.43 18.07
N GLN A 115 -3.83 5.94 17.18
CA GLN A 115 -5.02 6.68 16.74
C GLN A 115 -6.31 6.14 17.35
N PRO A 116 -7.26 7.01 17.72
CA PRO A 116 -8.64 6.59 17.99
C PRO A 116 -9.28 5.99 16.73
N ILE A 117 -9.96 4.86 16.86
CA ILE A 117 -10.63 4.17 15.73
C ILE A 117 -11.60 5.11 14.99
N GLY A 118 -12.31 5.99 15.72
CA GLY A 118 -13.21 6.97 15.11
C GLY A 118 -12.49 7.94 14.16
N ASP A 119 -11.29 8.38 14.52
CA ASP A 119 -10.49 9.26 13.65
C ASP A 119 -9.99 8.52 12.41
N VAL A 120 -9.60 7.24 12.57
CA VAL A 120 -9.21 6.38 11.45
C VAL A 120 -10.36 6.22 10.45
N ILE A 121 -11.56 5.88 10.92
CA ILE A 121 -12.74 5.67 10.04
C ILE A 121 -13.03 6.93 9.22
N VAL A 122 -13.10 8.09 9.88
CA VAL A 122 -13.43 9.33 9.19
C VAL A 122 -12.29 9.76 8.26
N ASP A 123 -11.04 9.42 8.56
CA ASP A 123 -9.93 9.73 7.65
C ASP A 123 -9.91 8.84 6.42
N THR A 124 -10.13 7.54 6.60
CA THR A 124 -10.31 6.58 5.51
C THR A 124 -11.49 6.96 4.61
N ALA A 125 -12.63 7.37 5.18
CA ALA A 125 -13.79 7.81 4.39
C ALA A 125 -13.48 9.07 3.56
N ASN A 126 -12.79 10.05 4.16
CA ASN A 126 -12.39 11.26 3.45
C ASN A 126 -11.35 10.96 2.36
N PHE A 127 -10.42 10.04 2.62
CA PHE A 127 -9.45 9.60 1.63
C PHE A 127 -10.14 8.91 0.46
N LEU A 128 -11.07 8.01 0.74
CA LEU A 128 -11.84 7.28 -0.28
C LEU A 128 -12.59 8.26 -1.19
N GLY A 129 -13.28 9.24 -0.62
CA GLY A 129 -13.97 10.29 -1.39
C GLY A 129 -13.02 11.10 -2.26
N LEU A 130 -11.86 11.50 -1.72
CA LEU A 130 -10.82 12.20 -2.46
C LEU A 130 -10.22 11.35 -3.58
N MET A 131 -9.95 10.07 -3.31
CA MET A 131 -9.42 9.10 -4.27
C MET A 131 -10.40 8.91 -5.43
N ILE A 132 -11.69 8.72 -5.14
CA ILE A 132 -12.73 8.58 -6.16
C ILE A 132 -12.81 9.86 -7.00
N GLY A 133 -12.89 11.03 -6.36
CA GLY A 133 -12.97 12.32 -7.05
C GLY A 133 -11.77 12.54 -7.98
N LEU A 134 -10.55 12.27 -7.50
CA LEU A 134 -9.34 12.39 -8.31
C LEU A 134 -9.29 11.36 -9.43
N ASN A 135 -9.72 10.12 -9.22
CA ASN A 135 -9.77 9.13 -10.30
C ASN A 135 -10.78 9.51 -11.38
N ILE A 136 -11.94 10.08 -11.02
CA ILE A 136 -12.92 10.59 -11.99
C ILE A 136 -12.31 11.75 -12.80
N ILE A 137 -11.65 12.69 -12.12
CA ILE A 137 -10.93 13.78 -12.79
C ILE A 137 -9.85 13.21 -13.72
N GLY A 138 -9.09 12.23 -13.26
CA GLY A 138 -8.07 11.54 -14.05
C GLY A 138 -8.66 10.89 -15.29
N LEU A 139 -9.77 10.17 -15.15
CA LEU A 139 -10.44 9.51 -16.27
C LEU A 139 -10.84 10.51 -17.36
N ILE A 140 -11.30 11.71 -16.97
CA ILE A 140 -11.67 12.77 -17.89
C ILE A 140 -10.43 13.44 -18.48
N VAL A 141 -9.45 13.81 -17.66
CA VAL A 141 -8.30 14.63 -18.07
C VAL A 141 -7.28 13.81 -18.86
N PHE A 142 -7.00 12.58 -18.45
CA PHE A 142 -5.90 11.75 -18.95
C PHE A 142 -5.89 11.58 -20.48
N PRO A 143 -7.01 11.33 -21.18
CA PRO A 143 -7.05 11.26 -22.65
C PRO A 143 -6.57 12.54 -23.35
N PHE A 144 -6.73 13.70 -22.72
CA PHE A 144 -6.36 15.00 -23.30
C PHE A 144 -4.91 15.42 -22.98
N THR A 145 -4.18 14.64 -22.18
CA THR A 145 -2.83 15.01 -21.73
C THR A 145 -1.75 14.76 -22.79
N GLY A 146 -1.98 13.85 -23.73
CA GLY A 146 -1.04 13.50 -24.79
C GLY A 146 0.37 13.20 -24.24
N PRO A 147 1.43 13.91 -24.69
CA PRO A 147 2.79 13.69 -24.20
C PRO A 147 3.00 14.08 -22.72
N PHE A 148 2.08 14.85 -22.12
CA PHE A 148 2.14 15.24 -20.72
C PHE A 148 1.49 14.23 -19.76
N ALA A 149 1.04 13.07 -20.25
CA ALA A 149 0.45 12.00 -19.42
C ALA A 149 1.31 11.62 -18.20
N PRO A 150 2.66 11.52 -18.29
CA PRO A 150 3.49 11.25 -17.11
C PRO A 150 3.36 12.32 -16.01
N LEU A 151 3.25 13.60 -16.38
CA LEU A 151 3.09 14.69 -15.39
C LEU A 151 1.75 14.56 -14.66
N CYS A 152 0.68 14.20 -15.36
CA CYS A 152 -0.61 13.92 -14.73
C CYS A 152 -0.54 12.68 -13.83
N PHE A 153 0.11 11.61 -14.27
CA PHE A 153 0.31 10.40 -13.46
C PHE A 153 1.07 10.72 -12.16
N PHE A 154 2.24 11.36 -12.25
CA PHE A 154 3.06 11.69 -11.07
C PHE A 154 2.41 12.77 -10.21
N GLY A 155 1.73 13.75 -10.81
CA GLY A 155 1.02 14.80 -10.07
C GLY A 155 -0.14 14.23 -9.25
N MET A 156 -0.99 13.41 -9.86
CA MET A 156 -2.16 12.84 -9.19
C MET A 156 -1.77 11.77 -8.16
N ASN A 157 -0.96 10.78 -8.57
CA ASN A 157 -0.52 9.73 -7.64
C ASN A 157 0.35 10.32 -6.54
N GLY A 158 1.20 11.29 -6.87
CA GLY A 158 2.03 11.97 -5.87
C GLY A 158 1.20 12.73 -4.84
N PHE A 159 0.09 13.34 -5.26
CA PHE A 159 -0.84 13.99 -4.35
C PHE A 159 -1.52 12.99 -3.42
N LEU A 160 -2.05 11.89 -3.97
CA LEU A 160 -2.70 10.84 -3.18
C LEU A 160 -1.73 10.19 -2.18
N LEU A 161 -0.56 9.76 -2.65
CA LEU A 161 0.47 9.14 -1.81
C LEU A 161 0.97 10.12 -0.73
N GLY A 162 1.27 11.36 -1.13
CA GLY A 162 1.73 12.40 -0.22
C GLY A 162 0.75 12.64 0.90
N ARG A 163 -0.51 12.90 0.55
CA ARG A 163 -1.59 13.15 1.50
C ARG A 163 -1.80 11.95 2.43
N GLU A 164 -1.86 10.74 1.89
CA GLU A 164 -2.22 9.55 2.66
C GLU A 164 -1.12 9.12 3.64
N TYR A 165 0.09 8.88 3.13
CA TYR A 165 1.18 8.39 3.97
C TYR A 165 1.64 9.44 4.99
N PHE A 166 1.64 10.73 4.63
CA PHE A 166 1.94 11.79 5.60
C PHE A 166 0.89 11.83 6.72
N GLN A 167 -0.39 11.76 6.36
CA GLN A 167 -1.48 11.83 7.33
C GLN A 167 -1.42 10.65 8.30
N MET A 168 -1.22 9.41 7.82
CA MET A 168 -1.05 8.23 8.68
C MET A 168 0.12 8.40 9.65
N VAL A 169 1.29 8.81 9.16
CA VAL A 169 2.48 9.04 10.00
C VAL A 169 2.22 10.15 11.03
N ALA A 170 1.66 11.28 10.61
CA ALA A 170 1.41 12.41 11.50
C ALA A 170 0.42 12.04 12.61
N MET A 171 -0.66 11.32 12.26
CA MET A 171 -1.68 10.96 13.23
C MET A 171 -1.21 9.90 14.26
N ARG A 172 -0.08 9.21 14.04
CA ARG A 172 0.58 8.41 15.10
C ARG A 172 1.09 9.27 16.27
N ARG A 173 1.34 10.55 16.02
CA ARG A 173 2.09 11.45 16.92
C ARG A 173 1.29 12.69 17.36
N MET A 174 0.23 13.05 16.65
CA MET A 174 -0.64 14.18 16.97
C MET A 174 -2.09 13.90 16.61
N ASP A 175 -2.99 14.75 17.08
CA ASP A 175 -4.41 14.65 16.77
C ASP A 175 -4.69 14.96 15.28
N ARG A 176 -5.85 14.56 14.81
CA ARG A 176 -6.24 14.72 13.41
C ARG A 176 -6.26 16.18 12.94
N LYS A 177 -6.63 17.14 13.81
CA LYS A 177 -6.63 18.56 13.45
C LYS A 177 -5.21 19.08 13.32
N GLY A 178 -4.32 18.72 14.25
CA GLY A 178 -2.90 19.01 14.17
C GLY A 178 -2.26 18.46 12.89
N ALA A 179 -2.52 17.20 12.55
CA ALA A 179 -2.00 16.56 11.33
C ALA A 179 -2.45 17.30 10.06
N ARG A 180 -3.72 17.72 9.99
CA ARG A 180 -4.26 18.49 8.86
C ARG A 180 -3.66 19.88 8.74
N ALA A 181 -3.47 20.57 9.86
CA ALA A 181 -2.83 21.88 9.87
C ALA A 181 -1.38 21.77 9.36
N LEU A 182 -0.62 20.80 9.88
CA LEU A 182 0.74 20.53 9.47
C LEU A 182 0.84 20.20 7.96
N HIS A 183 -0.11 19.39 7.47
CA HIS A 183 -0.20 19.07 6.05
C HIS A 183 -0.48 20.31 5.22
N ARG A 184 -1.46 21.14 5.61
CA ARG A 184 -1.83 22.36 4.89
C ARG A 184 -0.65 23.33 4.77
N ASP A 185 0.09 23.50 5.86
CA ASP A 185 1.21 24.46 5.91
C ASP A 185 2.44 23.96 5.12
N ASN A 186 2.51 22.66 4.81
CA ASN A 186 3.65 22.04 4.13
C ASN A 186 3.23 21.26 2.87
N GLY A 187 2.07 21.60 2.29
CA GLY A 187 1.44 20.81 1.23
C GLY A 187 2.32 20.60 0.00
N LEU A 188 3.10 21.60 -0.41
CA LEU A 188 4.03 21.49 -1.55
C LEU A 188 5.15 20.48 -1.28
N THR A 189 5.75 20.52 -0.09
CA THR A 189 6.75 19.54 0.37
C THR A 189 6.13 18.15 0.37
N ILE A 190 4.94 17.98 0.93
CA ILE A 190 4.31 16.67 1.03
C ILE A 190 3.96 16.12 -0.37
N TRP A 191 3.46 16.98 -1.25
CA TRP A 191 3.12 16.62 -2.62
C TRP A 191 4.32 16.21 -3.46
N ILE A 192 5.41 16.99 -3.43
CA ILE A 192 6.64 16.66 -4.18
C ILE A 192 7.25 15.35 -3.67
N ALA A 193 7.23 15.12 -2.34
CA ALA A 193 7.69 13.84 -1.78
C ALA A 193 6.83 12.67 -2.27
N GLY A 194 5.51 12.84 -2.30
CA GLY A 194 4.61 11.85 -2.87
C GLY A 194 4.86 11.61 -4.35
N GLY A 195 5.13 12.66 -5.14
CA GLY A 195 5.48 12.55 -6.55
C GLY A 195 6.76 11.73 -6.76
N LEU A 196 7.75 11.92 -5.88
CA LEU A 196 8.96 11.11 -5.87
C LEU A 196 8.68 9.65 -5.50
N MET A 197 7.72 9.39 -4.60
CA MET A 197 7.22 8.04 -4.30
C MET A 197 6.41 7.40 -5.42
N ALA A 198 5.85 8.18 -6.34
CA ALA A 198 5.16 7.66 -7.51
C ALA A 198 6.12 7.12 -8.58
N VAL A 199 7.44 7.40 -8.50
CA VAL A 199 8.46 6.82 -9.38
C VAL A 199 8.63 5.31 -9.17
N PRO A 200 8.94 4.81 -7.94
CA PRO A 200 9.01 3.37 -7.71
C PRO A 200 7.69 2.65 -7.94
N LEU A 201 6.55 3.33 -7.78
CA LEU A 201 5.21 2.81 -8.09
C LEU A 201 5.06 2.42 -9.57
N ALA A 202 5.71 3.15 -10.49
CA ALA A 202 5.61 2.88 -11.93
C ALA A 202 6.37 1.61 -12.38
N ILE A 203 7.23 1.04 -11.52
CA ILE A 203 8.05 -0.12 -11.85
C ILE A 203 7.46 -1.34 -11.10
N PRO A 204 6.90 -2.36 -11.77
CA PRO A 204 6.12 -3.42 -11.13
C PRO A 204 6.80 -4.12 -9.94
N VAL A 205 8.08 -4.46 -10.06
CA VAL A 205 8.84 -5.14 -9.00
C VAL A 205 9.20 -4.18 -7.85
N VAL A 206 9.52 -2.92 -8.18
CA VAL A 206 9.91 -1.91 -7.17
C VAL A 206 8.68 -1.39 -6.42
N ASN A 207 7.49 -1.48 -7.02
CA ASN A 207 6.23 -1.10 -6.37
C ASN A 207 6.00 -1.81 -5.03
N LEU A 208 6.50 -3.05 -4.88
CA LEU A 208 6.43 -3.79 -3.62
C LEU A 208 7.16 -3.09 -2.45
N LEU A 209 8.12 -2.21 -2.76
CA LEU A 209 8.87 -1.43 -1.77
C LEU A 209 8.19 -0.11 -1.43
N VAL A 210 7.20 0.33 -2.22
CA VAL A 210 6.55 1.64 -2.05
C VAL A 210 5.98 1.84 -0.65
N PRO A 211 5.24 0.89 -0.05
CA PRO A 211 4.68 1.09 1.29
C PRO A 211 5.77 1.34 2.35
N VAL A 212 6.87 0.58 2.27
CA VAL A 212 8.00 0.66 3.20
C VAL A 212 8.77 1.97 3.00
N LEU A 213 9.07 2.31 1.74
CA LEU A 213 9.76 3.54 1.40
C LEU A 213 8.92 4.78 1.73
N ALA A 214 7.62 4.73 1.48
CA ALA A 214 6.70 5.82 1.78
C ALA A 214 6.62 6.05 3.29
N ALA A 215 6.35 5.00 4.07
CA ALA A 215 6.32 5.09 5.54
C ALA A 215 7.60 5.74 6.08
N ALA A 216 8.78 5.21 5.72
CA ALA A 216 10.04 5.75 6.20
C ALA A 216 10.32 7.20 5.72
N THR A 217 10.04 7.51 4.46
CA THR A 217 10.24 8.85 3.91
C THR A 217 9.34 9.86 4.58
N PHE A 218 8.07 9.54 4.80
CA PHE A 218 7.11 10.43 5.44
C PHE A 218 7.33 10.55 6.95
N THR A 219 7.86 9.54 7.65
CA THR A 219 8.35 9.67 9.03
C THR A 219 9.46 10.72 9.13
N HIS A 220 10.45 10.66 8.25
CA HIS A 220 11.52 11.66 8.22
C HIS A 220 11.02 13.07 7.86
N ILE A 221 10.09 13.18 6.92
CA ILE A 221 9.49 14.47 6.53
C ILE A 221 8.67 15.04 7.68
N PHE A 222 7.86 14.21 8.34
CA PHE A 222 7.05 14.62 9.48
C PHE A 222 7.92 15.22 10.59
N GLU A 223 8.96 14.52 11.03
CA GLU A 223 9.83 15.03 12.10
C GLU A 223 10.63 16.27 11.65
N ALA A 224 11.07 16.35 10.39
CA ALA A 224 11.75 17.53 9.87
C ALA A 224 10.83 18.77 9.86
N VAL A 225 9.59 18.60 9.39
CA VAL A 225 8.60 19.69 9.30
C VAL A 225 8.12 20.12 10.68
N LYS A 226 7.85 19.17 11.58
CA LYS A 226 7.45 19.42 12.97
C LYS A 226 8.54 20.15 13.74
N THR A 227 9.81 19.80 13.53
CA THR A 227 10.95 20.52 14.16
C THR A 227 11.03 21.95 13.67
N ARG A 228 10.81 22.19 12.37
CA ARG A 228 10.85 23.53 11.77
C ARG A 228 9.75 24.47 12.28
N GLN A 229 8.56 23.94 12.62
CA GLN A 229 7.45 24.73 13.16
C GLN A 229 7.54 24.99 14.67
N ARG A 230 8.43 24.29 15.39
CA ARG A 230 8.70 24.56 16.81
C ARG A 230 9.71 25.67 17.05
N VAL A 231 10.35 26.15 15.98
CA VAL A 231 11.25 27.32 15.93
C VAL A 231 10.46 28.52 15.46
#